data_AF-A0A349L5Y0-F1
#
_entry.id   AF-A0A349L5Y0-F1
#
_cell.length_a   1.000
_cell.length_b   1.000
_cell.length_c   1.000
_cell.angle_alpha   90.00
_cell.angle_beta   90.00
_cell.angle_gamma   90.00
#
_symmetry.space_group_name_H-M   'P 1'
#
loop_
_entity.id
_entity.type
_entity.pdbx_description
1 polymer ?
#
loop_
_entity_poly.entity_id
_entity_poly.type
_entity_poly.pdbx_seq_one_letter_code
_entity_poly.pdbx_strand_id
1 'polypeptide(L)'
;MLHAALAGLCFMTMAAGHAQDTRGGDPARWYVEDATPQEQMRTLRKEIGAALQEAQADCRRGPARERSACMKEARSIYEQDMANAQQQRAAAHPRR
;
A
#
# COMPACT_ATOMS: atom_id res chain seq x y z
N MET A 1 -38.38 14.32 -13.29
CA MET A 1 -38.25 12.94 -12.83
C MET A 1 -38.00 12.05 -14.04
N LEU A 2 -36.78 11.53 -14.21
CA LEU A 2 -36.51 10.32 -14.97
C LEU A 2 -35.19 9.74 -14.46
N HIS A 3 -35.29 8.74 -13.58
CA HIS A 3 -34.19 7.88 -13.19
C HIS A 3 -34.21 6.65 -14.12
N ALA A 4 -33.15 6.47 -14.91
CA ALA A 4 -32.78 5.20 -15.55
C ALA A 4 -31.26 5.28 -15.79
N ALA A 5 -30.45 4.77 -14.88
CA ALA A 5 -29.98 3.39 -14.86
C ALA A 5 -29.06 3.07 -16.05
N LEU A 6 -27.77 3.38 -15.90
CA LEU A 6 -26.70 2.54 -16.43
C LEU A 6 -25.63 2.37 -15.35
N ALA A 7 -25.78 1.26 -14.65
CA ALA A 7 -24.71 0.63 -13.90
C ALA A 7 -23.58 0.22 -14.86
N GLY A 8 -22.37 0.12 -14.31
CA GLY A 8 -21.39 -0.82 -14.82
C GLY A 8 -20.43 -0.27 -15.86
N LEU A 9 -19.46 0.54 -15.42
CA LEU A 9 -18.13 0.56 -16.02
C LEU A 9 -17.09 0.57 -14.90
N CYS A 10 -17.01 -0.55 -14.17
CA CYS A 10 -15.80 -0.91 -13.46
C CYS A 10 -14.75 -1.26 -14.54
N PHE A 11 -14.14 -0.24 -15.14
CA PHE A 11 -12.95 -0.39 -15.99
C PHE A 11 -11.74 -0.72 -15.11
N MET A 12 -11.75 -1.91 -14.50
CA MET A 12 -10.54 -2.50 -13.96
C MET A 12 -9.80 -3.13 -15.13
N THR A 13 -9.06 -2.34 -15.90
CA THR A 13 -8.04 -2.91 -16.78
C THR A 13 -6.87 -3.35 -15.89
N MET A 14 -7.00 -4.56 -15.36
CA MET A 14 -5.97 -5.24 -14.61
C MET A 14 -4.79 -5.50 -15.57
N ALA A 15 -3.72 -4.73 -15.43
CA ALA A 15 -2.50 -4.94 -16.20
C ALA A 15 -1.99 -6.38 -15.92
N ALA A 16 -1.94 -7.20 -16.97
CA ALA A 16 -1.43 -8.57 -16.89
C ALA A 16 0.09 -8.52 -16.60
N GLY A 17 0.44 -8.72 -15.33
CA GLY A 17 1.79 -8.49 -14.83
C GLY A 17 2.23 -9.44 -13.73
N HIS A 18 1.94 -10.75 -13.83
CA HIS A 18 2.81 -11.83 -13.33
C HIS A 18 2.25 -13.19 -13.74
N ALA A 19 2.55 -13.64 -14.96
CA ALA A 19 2.42 -15.05 -15.31
C ALA A 19 3.70 -15.77 -14.84
N GLN A 20 3.85 -15.93 -13.53
CA GLN A 20 4.70 -17.01 -13.02
C GLN A 20 3.88 -18.28 -13.12
N ASP A 21 4.45 -19.27 -13.79
CA ASP A 21 3.87 -20.58 -13.99
C ASP A 21 3.66 -21.27 -12.62
N THR A 22 2.47 -21.12 -12.01
CA THR A 22 2.14 -21.65 -10.67
C THR A 22 1.82 -23.15 -10.66
N ARG A 23 2.39 -23.93 -11.57
CA ARG A 23 2.18 -25.40 -11.62
C ARG A 23 2.59 -26.11 -10.32
N GLY A 24 3.34 -25.45 -9.43
CA GLY A 24 3.78 -25.96 -8.14
C GLY A 24 3.05 -25.41 -6.90
N GLY A 25 1.98 -24.62 -7.07
CA GLY A 25 1.33 -23.91 -5.95
C GLY A 25 2.20 -22.79 -5.37
N ASP A 26 1.66 -22.08 -4.39
CA ASP A 26 2.39 -21.00 -3.73
C ASP A 26 3.53 -21.55 -2.87
N PRO A 27 4.69 -20.88 -2.82
CA PRO A 27 5.77 -21.33 -1.96
C PRO A 27 5.37 -21.21 -0.49
N ALA A 28 5.66 -22.24 0.31
CA ALA A 28 5.28 -22.30 1.74
C ALA A 28 5.67 -21.04 2.54
N ARG A 29 6.76 -20.36 2.15
CA ARG A 29 7.22 -19.10 2.78
C ARG A 29 6.19 -17.97 2.72
N TRP A 30 5.25 -17.96 1.76
CA TRP A 30 4.21 -16.93 1.65
C TRP A 30 3.22 -16.95 2.81
N TYR A 31 3.13 -18.09 3.51
CA TYR A 31 2.22 -18.27 4.65
C TYR A 31 2.91 -18.13 6.00
N VAL A 32 4.20 -17.76 6.03
CA VAL A 32 4.95 -17.52 7.27
C VAL A 32 4.83 -16.05 7.62
N GLU A 33 4.06 -15.74 8.66
CA GLU A 33 3.96 -14.38 9.20
C GLU A 33 5.24 -13.97 9.92
N ASP A 34 5.48 -12.66 10.04
CA ASP A 34 6.57 -12.11 10.86
C ASP A 34 6.32 -12.46 12.34
N ALA A 35 7.05 -13.45 12.83
CA ALA A 35 6.80 -14.04 14.15
C ALA A 35 7.32 -13.16 15.30
N THR A 36 8.38 -12.40 15.07
CA THR A 36 8.99 -11.56 16.12
C THR A 36 8.65 -10.07 15.95
N PRO A 37 8.59 -9.30 17.07
CA PRO A 37 8.38 -7.85 16.99
C PRO A 37 9.41 -7.11 16.14
N GLN A 38 10.64 -7.65 16.04
CA GLN A 38 11.70 -7.08 15.21
C GLN A 38 11.43 -7.30 13.72
N GLU A 39 10.97 -8.49 13.33
CA GLU A 39 10.61 -8.81 11.96
C GLU A 39 9.40 -7.99 11.51
N GLN A 40 8.36 -7.93 12.33
CA GLN A 40 7.17 -7.11 12.08
C GLN A 40 7.54 -5.63 11.90
N MET A 41 8.42 -5.09 12.75
CA MET A 41 8.90 -3.70 12.61
C MET A 41 9.73 -3.50 11.34
N ARG A 42 10.56 -4.47 10.97
CA ARG A 42 11.35 -4.42 9.73
C ARG A 42 10.44 -4.42 8.50
N THR A 43 9.40 -5.24 8.51
CA THR A 43 8.40 -5.30 7.43
C THR A 43 7.59 -4.01 7.37
N LEU A 44 7.04 -3.54 8.49
CA LEU A 44 6.28 -2.29 8.56
C LEU A 44 7.06 -1.08 8.00
N ARG A 45 8.35 -0.97 8.32
CA ARG A 45 9.20 0.10 7.76
C ARG A 45 9.35 0.02 6.24
N LYS A 46 9.40 -1.19 5.67
CA LYS A 46 9.42 -1.37 4.21
C LYS A 46 8.07 -0.97 3.61
N GLU A 47 6.97 -1.32 4.26
CA GLU A 47 5.62 -0.98 3.82
C GLU A 47 5.38 0.54 3.84
N ILE A 48 5.77 1.24 4.91
CA ILE A 48 5.71 2.72 4.99
C ILE A 48 6.56 3.36 3.87
N GLY A 49 7.75 2.80 3.60
CA GLY A 49 8.59 3.25 2.50
C GLY A 49 7.97 3.02 1.11
N ALA A 50 7.34 1.86 0.89
CA ALA A 50 6.63 1.54 -0.34
C ALA A 50 5.42 2.46 -0.54
N ALA A 51 4.65 2.73 0.53
CA ALA A 51 3.53 3.66 0.52
C ALA A 51 3.96 5.08 0.12
N LEU A 52 5.11 5.56 0.62
CA LEU A 52 5.67 6.83 0.17
C LEU A 52 6.00 6.82 -1.32
N GLN A 53 6.63 5.75 -1.82
CA GLN A 53 7.00 5.64 -3.23
C GLN A 53 5.77 5.66 -4.14
N GLU A 54 4.72 4.94 -3.75
CA GLU A 54 3.42 4.91 -4.42
C GLU A 54 2.76 6.29 -4.42
N ALA A 55 2.63 6.92 -3.25
CA ALA A 55 2.06 8.26 -3.12
C ALA A 55 2.81 9.29 -3.99
N GLN A 56 4.14 9.25 -4.00
CA GLN A 56 4.94 10.12 -4.86
C GLN A 56 4.74 9.82 -6.35
N ALA A 57 4.55 8.56 -6.73
CA ALA A 57 4.24 8.20 -8.12
C ALA A 57 2.90 8.79 -8.55
N ASP A 58 1.91 8.74 -7.68
CA ASP A 58 0.59 9.32 -7.93
C ASP A 58 0.65 10.85 -7.98
N CYS A 59 1.40 11.50 -7.08
CA CYS A 59 1.66 12.94 -7.16
C CYS A 59 2.29 13.35 -8.51
N ARG A 60 3.17 12.53 -9.08
CA ARG A 60 3.76 12.81 -10.41
C ARG A 60 2.72 12.75 -11.52
N ARG A 61 1.79 11.78 -11.45
CA ARG A 61 0.70 11.58 -12.43
C ARG A 61 -0.41 12.64 -12.32
N GLY A 62 -0.57 13.26 -11.15
CA GLY A 62 -1.59 14.28 -10.89
C GLY A 62 -1.31 15.67 -11.53
N PRO A 63 -2.20 16.64 -11.29
CA PRO A 63 -2.11 18.00 -11.85
C PRO A 63 -0.83 18.72 -11.46
N ALA A 64 -0.17 19.36 -12.43
CA ALA A 64 1.11 20.05 -12.20
C ALA A 64 1.03 21.13 -11.13
N ARG A 65 -0.10 21.85 -11.05
CA ARG A 65 -0.35 22.93 -10.06
C ARG A 65 -0.43 22.42 -8.62
N GLU A 66 -0.82 21.16 -8.41
CA GLU A 66 -1.00 20.53 -7.09
C GLU A 66 0.21 19.68 -6.69
N ARG A 67 1.07 19.31 -7.65
CA ARG A 67 2.19 18.37 -7.45
C ARG A 67 3.11 18.70 -6.29
N SER A 68 3.50 19.97 -6.11
CA SER A 68 4.40 20.38 -5.02
C SER A 68 3.75 20.18 -3.65
N ALA A 69 2.46 20.53 -3.51
CA ALA A 69 1.72 20.33 -2.28
C ALA A 69 1.56 18.83 -1.98
N CYS A 70 1.17 18.03 -2.99
CA CYS A 70 1.05 16.57 -2.89
C CYS A 70 2.37 15.91 -2.42
N MET A 71 3.50 16.32 -3.00
CA MET A 71 4.81 15.77 -2.60
C MET A 71 5.16 16.08 -1.14
N LYS A 72 4.82 17.29 -0.67
CA LYS A 72 5.03 17.67 0.74
C LYS A 72 4.12 16.88 1.68
N GLU A 73 2.87 16.69 1.29
CA GLU A 73 1.91 15.89 2.05
C GLU A 73 2.35 14.44 2.16
N ALA A 74 2.70 13.79 1.04
CA ALA A 74 3.22 12.43 1.03
C ALA A 74 4.45 12.27 1.95
N ARG A 75 5.35 13.26 1.96
CA ARG A 75 6.50 13.26 2.85
C ARG A 75 6.10 13.43 4.32
N SER A 76 5.15 14.31 4.62
CA SER A 76 4.65 14.51 5.99
C SER A 76 3.98 13.25 6.52
N ILE A 77 3.17 12.57 5.70
CA ILE A 77 2.54 11.29 6.06
C ILE A 77 3.61 10.24 6.39
N TYR A 78 4.62 10.09 5.53
CA TYR A 78 5.74 9.19 5.81
C TYR A 78 6.43 9.48 7.15
N GLU A 79 6.67 10.76 7.47
CA GLU A 79 7.31 11.15 8.73
C GLU A 79 6.43 10.82 9.94
N GLN A 80 5.12 11.03 9.83
CA GLN A 80 4.13 10.66 10.85
C GLN A 80 4.05 9.15 11.03
N ASP A 81 4.03 8.37 9.93
CA ASP A 81 3.99 6.92 9.98
C ASP A 81 5.24 6.34 10.64
N MET A 82 6.41 6.87 10.29
CA MET A 82 7.67 6.45 10.92
C MET A 82 7.72 6.82 12.40
N ALA A 83 7.20 7.98 12.79
CA ALA A 83 7.10 8.37 14.20
C ALA A 83 6.15 7.47 15.00
N ASN A 84 5.08 7.00 14.37
CA ASN A 84 4.05 6.17 14.98
C ASN A 84 4.22 4.66 14.75
N ALA A 85 5.30 4.24 14.06
CA ALA A 85 5.47 2.85 13.61
C ALA A 85 5.37 1.81 14.75
N GLN A 86 5.85 2.16 15.96
CA GLN A 86 5.73 1.30 17.13
C GLN A 86 4.27 1.02 17.52
N GLN A 87 3.45 2.06 17.50
CA GLN A 87 2.02 1.97 17.81
C GLN A 87 1.29 1.23 16.69
N GLN A 88 1.60 1.52 15.43
CA GLN A 88 1.03 0.82 14.28
C GLN A 88 1.32 -0.69 14.32
N ARG A 89 2.57 -1.09 14.60
CA ARG A 89 2.92 -2.52 14.77
C ARG A 89 2.15 -3.15 15.92
N ALA A 90 2.05 -2.49 17.07
CA ALA A 90 1.33 -3.00 18.22
C ALA A 90 -0.18 -3.16 17.95
N ALA A 91 -0.77 -2.25 17.17
CA ALA A 91 -2.17 -2.32 16.75
C ALA A 91 -2.42 -3.44 15.72
N ALA A 92 -1.47 -3.68 14.81
CA ALA A 92 -1.55 -4.76 13.82
C ALA A 92 -1.36 -6.16 14.44
N HIS A 93 -0.58 -6.26 15.52
CA HIS A 93 -0.30 -7.52 16.20
C HIS A 93 -0.66 -7.43 17.70
N PRO A 94 -1.97 -7.36 18.04
CA PRO A 94 -2.39 -7.34 19.44
C PRO A 94 -2.00 -8.65 20.11
N ARG A 95 -1.57 -8.57 21.38
CA ARG A 95 -1.34 -9.77 22.19
C ARG A 95 -2.68 -10.49 22.35
N ARG A 96 -2.75 -11.72 21.82
CA ARG A 96 -3.89 -12.63 21.98
C ARG A 96 -3.92 -13.17 23.40
#